data_AF-A0A542S3N4-F1
#
_entry.id   AF-A0A542S3N4-F1
#
_cell.length_a   1.000
_cell.length_b   1.000
_cell.length_c   1.000
_cell.angle_alpha   90.00
_cell.angle_beta   90.00
_cell.angle_gamma   90.00
#
_symmetry.space_group_name_H-M   'P 1'
#
loop_
_entity.id
_entity.type
_entity.pdbx_description
1 polymer ?
#
loop_
_entity_poly.entity_id
_entity_poly.type
_entity_poly.pdbx_seq_one_letter_code
_entity_poly.pdbx_strand_id
1 'polypeptide(L)'
;MAATSADAWELRLRALHRPTGWRRGICVLPEVPADVADAAARVLAEHGEERVRRLATIMPRPGAALTTDDEVVYFLDRFGHEYTVVLCGADRADKTALRLAADRAGCALVLV
;
A
#
# COMPACT_ATOMS: atom_id res chain seq x y z
N MET A 1 20.61 -12.23 -3.68
CA MET A 1 19.35 -11.46 -3.59
C MET A 1 19.68 -10.14 -2.93
N ALA A 2 19.60 -9.03 -3.65
CA ALA A 2 19.90 -7.72 -3.08
C ALA A 2 18.80 -7.40 -2.04
N ALA A 3 19.18 -7.32 -0.77
CA ALA A 3 18.32 -6.75 0.25
C ALA A 3 18.11 -5.29 -0.11
N THR A 4 16.91 -4.95 -0.60
CA THR A 4 16.52 -3.56 -0.77
C THR A 4 16.51 -2.95 0.62
N SER A 5 17.53 -2.16 0.97
CA SER A 5 17.62 -1.57 2.31
C SER A 5 16.37 -0.73 2.60
N ALA A 6 15.97 -0.66 3.87
CA ALA A 6 14.83 0.16 4.29
C ALA A 6 14.91 1.61 3.74
N ASP A 7 16.12 2.16 3.65
CA ASP A 7 16.39 3.49 3.08
C ASP A 7 15.95 3.62 1.61
N ALA A 8 16.16 2.58 0.80
CA ALA A 8 15.74 2.57 -0.60
C ALA A 8 14.20 2.55 -0.73
N TRP A 9 13.53 1.85 0.18
CA TRP A 9 12.06 1.86 0.26
C TRP A 9 11.52 3.21 0.72
N GLU A 10 12.11 3.81 1.74
CA GLU A 10 11.75 5.16 2.18
C GLU A 10 11.89 6.17 1.03
N LEU A 11 13.03 6.18 0.33
CA LEU A 11 13.27 7.09 -0.80
C LEU A 11 12.20 6.92 -1.89
N ARG A 12 11.89 5.67 -2.26
CA ARG A 12 10.85 5.37 -3.24
C ARG A 12 9.47 5.83 -2.78
N LEU A 13 9.11 5.57 -1.53
CA LEU A 13 7.81 5.94 -0.98
C LEU A 13 7.66 7.46 -0.86
N ARG A 14 8.71 8.20 -0.51
CA ARG A 14 8.69 9.68 -0.55
C ARG A 14 8.42 10.25 -1.94
N ALA A 15 8.87 9.57 -2.99
CA ALA A 15 8.63 10.00 -4.36
C ALA A 15 7.16 9.82 -4.78
N LEU A 16 6.51 8.77 -4.27
CA LEU A 16 5.14 8.37 -4.60
C LEU A 16 4.07 8.97 -3.67
N HIS A 17 4.39 9.13 -2.39
CA HIS A 17 3.48 9.68 -1.39
C HIS A 17 3.36 11.20 -1.59
N ARG A 18 2.28 11.62 -2.26
CA ARG A 18 1.93 13.02 -2.52
C ARG A 18 0.60 13.35 -1.85
N PRO A 19 0.58 13.56 -0.51
CA PRO A 19 -0.66 13.77 0.19
C PRO A 19 -1.32 15.07 -0.29
N THR A 20 -2.56 14.97 -0.75
CA THR A 20 -3.32 16.08 -1.31
C THR A 20 -4.80 15.94 -0.96
N GLY A 21 -5.39 17.00 -0.40
CA GLY A 21 -6.78 16.98 0.04
C GLY A 21 -7.06 15.85 1.03
N TRP A 22 -7.84 14.86 0.59
CA TRP A 22 -8.28 13.71 1.40
C TRP A 22 -7.39 12.48 1.22
N ARG A 23 -6.54 12.45 0.18
CA ARG A 23 -5.53 11.40 -0.02
C ARG A 23 -4.37 11.65 0.90
N ARG A 24 -4.31 10.89 1.99
CA ARG A 24 -3.28 11.05 3.03
C ARG A 24 -2.69 9.72 3.48
N GLY A 25 -3.26 8.60 3.04
CA GLY A 25 -2.86 7.29 3.49
C GLY A 25 -1.83 6.58 2.61
N ILE A 26 -1.18 5.59 3.22
CA ILE A 26 -0.53 4.47 2.55
C ILE A 26 -1.25 3.20 3.02
N CYS A 27 -1.65 2.35 2.09
CA CYS A 27 -2.24 1.06 2.40
C CYS A 27 -1.19 -0.05 2.24
N VAL A 28 -1.19 -1.02 3.16
CA VAL A 28 -0.22 -2.12 3.18
C VAL A 28 -0.96 -3.43 3.39
N LEU A 29 -0.68 -4.43 2.56
CA LEU A 29 -1.26 -5.76 2.76
C LEU A 29 -0.42 -6.60 3.74
N PRO A 30 -1.02 -7.57 4.45
CA PRO A 30 -0.34 -8.34 5.49
C PRO A 30 0.90 -9.12 5.02
N GLU A 31 0.95 -9.50 3.74
CA GLU A 31 2.11 -10.21 3.18
C GLU A 31 3.31 -9.30 2.89
N VAL A 32 3.15 -7.97 2.99
CA VAL A 32 4.26 -7.03 2.76
C VAL A 32 5.30 -7.18 3.87
N PRO A 33 6.59 -7.30 3.53
CA PRO A 33 7.67 -7.38 4.51
C PRO A 33 7.64 -6.24 5.53
N ALA A 34 7.94 -6.58 6.79
CA ALA A 34 7.81 -5.65 7.92
C ALA A 34 8.71 -4.41 7.79
N ASP A 35 9.90 -4.56 7.23
CA ASP A 35 10.83 -3.47 6.96
C ASP A 35 10.26 -2.44 5.96
N VAL A 36 9.51 -2.91 4.95
CA VAL A 36 8.82 -2.04 4.00
C VAL A 36 7.61 -1.35 4.63
N ALA A 37 6.86 -2.08 5.46
CA ALA A 37 5.76 -1.50 6.24
C ALA A 37 6.26 -0.42 7.22
N ASP A 38 7.41 -0.62 7.86
CA ASP A 38 8.04 0.36 8.74
C ASP A 38 8.57 1.58 7.98
N ALA A 39 9.13 1.39 6.78
CA ALA A 39 9.48 2.50 5.88
C ALA A 39 8.24 3.36 5.53
N ALA A 40 7.11 2.73 5.22
CA ALA A 40 5.84 3.43 4.98
C ALA A 40 5.36 4.22 6.21
N ALA A 41 5.47 3.64 7.40
CA ALA A 41 5.11 4.31 8.65
C ALA A 41 5.98 5.55 8.91
N ARG A 42 7.28 5.48 8.62
CA ARG A 42 8.19 6.63 8.75
C ARG A 42 7.83 7.75 7.78
N VAL A 43 7.55 7.43 6.51
CA VAL A 43 7.14 8.42 5.50
C VAL A 43 5.83 9.13 5.89
N LEU A 44 4.86 8.41 6.45
CA LEU A 44 3.63 9.01 6.97
C LEU A 44 3.92 9.97 8.14
N ALA A 45 4.77 9.56 9.09
CA ALA A 45 5.12 10.37 10.26
C ALA A 45 5.77 11.72 9.88
N GLU A 46 6.60 11.75 8.84
CA GLU A 46 7.22 12.99 8.34
C GLU A 46 6.22 13.99 7.78
N HIS A 47 5.08 13.52 7.29
CA HIS A 47 3.99 14.37 6.82
C HIS A 47 3.03 14.79 7.94
N GLY A 48 3.37 14.50 9.20
CA GLY A 48 2.54 14.78 10.37
C GLY A 48 1.31 13.87 10.48
N GLU A 49 1.27 12.77 9.72
CA GLU A 49 0.18 11.82 9.75
C GLU A 49 0.49 10.68 10.73
N GLU A 50 -0.43 10.43 11.67
CA GLU A 50 -0.28 9.35 12.65
C GLU A 50 -0.51 7.96 12.00
N ARG A 51 0.36 6.99 12.31
CA ARG A 51 0.27 5.60 11.83
C ARG A 51 -1.13 5.02 11.98
N VAL A 52 -1.76 5.21 13.14
CA VAL A 52 -3.09 4.67 13.47
C VAL A 52 -4.20 5.20 12.55
N ARG A 53 -4.01 6.38 11.94
CA ARG A 53 -5.04 7.01 11.11
C ARG A 53 -4.85 6.76 9.62
N ARG A 54 -3.61 6.59 9.16
CA ARG A 54 -3.25 6.66 7.74
C ARG A 54 -2.52 5.45 7.18
N LEU A 55 -2.07 4.53 8.04
CA LEU A 55 -1.54 3.24 7.61
C LEU A 55 -2.67 2.20 7.71
N ALA A 56 -3.35 1.95 6.59
CA ALA A 56 -4.42 0.96 6.55
C ALA A 56 -3.90 -0.42 6.15
N THR A 57 -4.41 -1.46 6.80
CA THR A 57 -4.12 -2.85 6.47
C THR A 57 -5.35 -3.55 5.91
N ILE A 58 -5.25 -4.14 4.71
CA ILE A 58 -6.33 -4.97 4.15
C ILE A 58 -6.21 -6.37 4.72
N MET A 59 -6.97 -6.64 5.79
CA MET A 59 -6.95 -7.94 6.44
C MET A 59 -7.70 -9.00 5.63
N PRO A 60 -7.22 -10.25 5.59
CA PRO A 60 -7.97 -11.36 5.00
C PRO A 60 -9.29 -11.59 5.75
N ARG A 61 -10.27 -12.19 5.06
CA ARG A 61 -11.51 -12.65 5.68
C ARG A 61 -11.21 -13.67 6.80
N PRO A 62 -12.05 -13.76 7.85
CA PRO A 62 -11.88 -14.77 8.90
C PRO A 62 -11.77 -16.18 8.31
N GLY A 63 -10.72 -16.91 8.69
CA GLY A 63 -10.43 -18.26 8.20
C GLY A 63 -9.67 -18.32 6.87
N ALA A 64 -9.45 -17.19 6.18
CA ALA A 64 -8.58 -17.12 5.02
C ALA A 64 -7.14 -16.82 5.46
N ALA A 65 -6.16 -17.43 4.78
CA ALA A 65 -4.74 -17.19 5.06
C ALA A 65 -4.25 -15.85 4.49
N LEU A 66 -4.77 -15.44 3.32
CA LEU A 66 -4.36 -14.24 2.59
C LEU A 66 -5.57 -13.57 1.94
N THR A 67 -5.46 -12.26 1.72
CA THR A 67 -6.43 -11.47 0.96
C THR A 67 -6.34 -11.88 -0.51
N THR A 68 -7.45 -12.12 -1.21
CA THR A 68 -7.45 -12.47 -2.64
C THR A 68 -7.30 -11.24 -3.52
N ASP A 69 -6.89 -11.41 -4.78
CA ASP A 69 -6.75 -10.27 -5.70
C ASP A 69 -8.09 -9.55 -5.94
N ASP A 70 -9.20 -10.29 -6.02
CA ASP A 70 -10.55 -9.72 -6.13
C ASP A 70 -10.93 -8.85 -4.92
N GLU A 71 -10.53 -9.24 -3.71
CA GLU A 71 -10.78 -8.46 -2.49
C GLU A 71 -9.97 -7.16 -2.50
N VAL A 72 -8.73 -7.22 -2.97
CA VAL A 72 -7.88 -6.03 -3.11
C VAL A 72 -8.46 -5.10 -4.18
N VAL A 73 -8.88 -5.62 -5.34
CA VAL A 73 -9.55 -4.84 -6.38
C VAL A 73 -10.81 -4.17 -5.83
N TYR A 74 -11.67 -4.92 -5.14
CA TYR A 74 -12.87 -4.40 -4.51
C TYR A 74 -12.56 -3.29 -3.50
N PHE A 75 -11.53 -3.47 -2.67
CA PHE A 75 -11.08 -2.45 -1.73
C PHE A 75 -10.58 -1.19 -2.45
N LEU A 76 -9.76 -1.33 -3.49
CA LEU A 76 -9.24 -0.21 -4.27
C LEU A 76 -10.36 0.59 -4.94
N ASP A 77 -11.33 -0.09 -5.54
CA ASP A 77 -12.47 0.57 -6.18
C ASP A 77 -13.32 1.36 -5.17
N ARG A 78 -13.40 0.92 -3.91
CA ARG A 78 -14.24 1.56 -2.89
C ARG A 78 -13.54 2.60 -2.02
N PHE A 79 -12.29 2.33 -1.64
CA PHE A 79 -11.53 3.11 -0.66
C PHE A 79 -10.19 3.61 -1.18
N GLY A 80 -9.75 3.18 -2.38
CA GLY A 80 -8.45 3.54 -2.95
C GLY A 80 -8.21 5.05 -3.08
N HIS A 81 -9.29 5.84 -3.16
CA HIS A 81 -9.25 7.30 -3.22
C HIS A 81 -8.77 7.99 -1.94
N GLU A 82 -8.66 7.28 -0.80
CA GLU A 82 -8.10 7.79 0.46
C GLU A 82 -6.57 7.64 0.52
N TYR A 83 -6.02 6.83 -0.37
CA TYR A 83 -4.62 6.44 -0.38
C TYR A 83 -3.88 7.09 -1.55
N THR A 84 -2.60 7.35 -1.31
CA THR A 84 -1.64 7.77 -2.35
C THR A 84 -0.86 6.58 -2.89
N VAL A 85 -0.62 5.58 -2.03
CA VAL A 85 0.19 4.40 -2.32
C VAL A 85 -0.47 3.17 -1.70
N VAL A 86 -0.46 2.05 -2.43
CA VAL A 86 -0.85 0.72 -1.95
C VAL A 86 0.30 -0.26 -2.18
N LEU A 87 0.71 -0.95 -1.12
CA LEU A 87 1.79 -1.95 -1.11
C LEU A 87 1.19 -3.36 -1.07
N CYS A 88 1.51 -4.19 -2.07
CA CYS A 88 1.08 -5.59 -2.15
C CYS A 88 2.27 -6.52 -2.38
N GLY A 89 2.13 -7.80 -2.06
CA GLY A 89 3.15 -8.81 -2.37
C GLY A 89 3.44 -8.94 -3.88
N ALA A 90 4.67 -9.25 -4.26
CA ALA A 90 5.07 -9.44 -5.65
C ALA A 90 4.53 -10.72 -6.30
N ASP A 91 4.02 -11.66 -5.50
CA ASP A 91 3.47 -12.96 -5.90
C ASP A 91 1.99 -12.94 -6.32
N ARG A 92 1.34 -11.77 -6.24
CA ARG A 92 -0.04 -11.53 -6.71
C ARG A 92 -0.27 -12.06 -8.12
N ALA A 93 -1.39 -12.75 -8.32
CA ALA A 93 -1.67 -13.48 -9.55
C ALA A 93 -2.11 -12.53 -10.68
N ASP A 94 -3.04 -11.62 -10.39
CA ASP A 94 -3.57 -10.66 -11.36
C ASP A 94 -3.04 -9.25 -11.14
N LYS A 95 -1.75 -9.08 -11.47
CA LYS A 95 -1.07 -7.78 -11.40
C LYS A 95 -1.70 -6.73 -12.32
N THR A 96 -2.37 -7.16 -13.39
CA THR A 96 -3.00 -6.25 -14.35
C THR A 96 -4.28 -5.66 -13.78
N ALA A 97 -5.17 -6.48 -13.23
CA ALA A 97 -6.40 -6.01 -12.60
C ALA A 97 -6.10 -5.08 -11.42
N LEU A 98 -5.11 -5.42 -10.59
CA LEU A 98 -4.68 -4.58 -9.47
C LEU A 98 -4.18 -3.21 -9.93
N ARG A 99 -3.35 -3.16 -10.98
CA ARG A 99 -2.87 -1.89 -11.55
C ARG A 99 -4.02 -1.04 -12.09
N LEU A 100 -4.91 -1.64 -12.86
CA LEU A 100 -6.08 -0.95 -13.40
C LEU A 100 -6.97 -0.38 -12.28
N ALA A 101 -7.18 -1.12 -11.19
CA ALA A 101 -7.94 -0.65 -10.04
C ALA A 101 -7.24 0.52 -9.32
N ALA A 102 -5.93 0.43 -9.11
CA ALA A 102 -5.14 1.50 -8.50
C ALA A 102 -5.13 2.77 -9.35
N ASP A 103 -4.96 2.63 -10.68
CA ASP A 103 -4.98 3.74 -11.63
C ASP A 103 -6.35 4.45 -11.62
N ARG A 104 -7.45 3.69 -11.63
CA ARG A 104 -8.81 4.25 -11.51
C ARG A 104 -9.02 4.96 -10.17
N ALA A 105 -8.50 4.40 -9.09
CA ALA A 105 -8.58 5.01 -7.77
C ALA A 105 -7.70 6.25 -7.66
N GLY A 106 -6.70 6.42 -8.52
CA GLY A 106 -5.73 7.51 -8.50
C GLY A 106 -4.62 7.34 -7.45
N CYS A 107 -4.24 6.08 -7.16
CA CYS A 107 -3.15 5.76 -6.24
C CYS A 107 -2.06 4.93 -6.94
N ALA A 108 -0.84 4.99 -6.42
CA ALA A 108 0.26 4.19 -6.93
C ALA A 108 0.21 2.76 -6.37
N LEU A 109 0.26 1.75 -7.23
CA LEU A 109 0.46 0.35 -6.81
C LEU A 109 1.95 0.02 -6.79
N VAL A 110 2.43 -0.51 -5.67
CA VAL A 110 3.80 -1.01 -5.52
C VAL A 110 3.75 -2.48 -5.14
N LEU A 111 4.37 -3.31 -5.98
CA LEU A 111 4.59 -4.74 -5.71
C LEU A 111 5.94 -4.91 -5.01
N VAL A 112 5.94 -5.58 -3.87
CA VAL A 112 7.07 -5.73 -2.95
C VAL A 112 7.53 -7.18 -2.88
#